data_AF-A0A8S1QIJ7-F1
#
_entry.id   AF-A0A8S1QIJ7-F1
#
_cell.length_a   1.000
_cell.length_b   1.000
_cell.length_c   1.000
_cell.angle_alpha   90.00
_cell.angle_beta   90.00
_cell.angle_gamma   90.00
#
_symmetry.space_group_name_H-M   'P 1'
#
loop_
_entity.id
_entity.type
_entity.pdbx_description
1 polymer ?
#
loop_
_entity_poly.entity_id
_entity_poly.type
_entity_poly.pdbx_seq_one_letter_code
_entity_poly.pdbx_strand_id
1 'polypeptide(L)'
;MKEDNSILSQKKIDELIKEQKYSALIQLISKKEPSKLKQYNSIKIKNQIFRLKQDVAVCANNNDVYSGKLIKIYSFKDQNEQHVPVIQIQWYYTKQDLNLDKKFMKYISIKELFFSTHVEFLAANKLQSPIEVMSFDQYTQLEYVEETKFFSRAAIDLKTMVPMPKVTEWPKSCVCRMPQNPDIQMIQCETCGEWFHLDCVNIKSEEAEQIENYKCPGCQ
;
A
#
# COMPACT_ATOMS: atom_id res chain seq x y z
N MET A 1 -39.09 -10.49 31.83
CA MET A 1 -37.72 -10.97 32.12
C MET A 1 -36.75 -10.08 31.38
N LYS A 2 -35.93 -9.30 32.09
CA LYS A 2 -34.88 -8.47 31.49
C LYS A 2 -33.66 -9.38 31.33
N GLU A 3 -33.24 -9.65 30.10
CA GLU A 3 -31.98 -10.35 29.86
C GLU A 3 -30.83 -9.53 30.45
N ASP A 4 -30.04 -10.20 31.28
CA ASP A 4 -28.92 -9.63 32.01
C ASP A 4 -27.82 -9.24 31.01
N ASN A 5 -27.80 -7.96 30.63
CA ASN A 5 -27.07 -7.46 29.47
C ASN A 5 -25.59 -7.11 29.77
N SER A 6 -25.05 -7.58 30.90
CA SER A 6 -23.77 -7.13 31.45
C SER A 6 -22.56 -7.98 31.03
N ILE A 7 -22.75 -9.23 30.62
CA ILE A 7 -21.63 -10.15 30.33
C ILE A 7 -21.50 -10.38 28.82
N LEU A 8 -20.26 -10.31 28.31
CA LEU A 8 -19.96 -10.64 26.93
C LEU A 8 -20.16 -12.15 26.70
N SER A 9 -21.09 -12.52 25.81
CA SER A 9 -21.33 -13.95 25.49
C SER A 9 -20.14 -14.55 24.75
N GLN A 10 -19.45 -15.50 25.38
CA GLN A 10 -18.30 -16.20 24.79
C GLN A 10 -18.66 -16.88 23.46
N LYS A 11 -19.83 -17.51 23.39
CA LYS A 11 -20.36 -18.11 22.16
C LYS A 11 -20.39 -17.10 21.00
N LYS A 12 -20.68 -15.83 21.28
CA LYS A 12 -20.70 -14.78 20.26
C LYS A 12 -19.30 -14.37 19.81
N ILE A 13 -18.34 -14.32 20.74
CA ILE A 13 -16.92 -14.08 20.39
C ILE A 13 -16.42 -15.18 19.46
N ASP A 14 -16.62 -16.44 19.83
CA ASP A 14 -16.14 -17.60 19.09
C ASP A 14 -16.75 -17.66 17.68
N GLU A 15 -18.04 -17.35 17.56
CA GLU A 15 -18.73 -17.21 16.28
C GLU A 15 -18.08 -16.12 15.40
N LEU A 16 -17.84 -14.93 15.96
CA LEU A 16 -17.22 -13.83 15.21
C LEU A 16 -15.78 -14.15 14.78
N ILE A 17 -15.00 -14.85 15.61
CA ILE A 17 -13.65 -15.30 15.25
C ILE A 17 -13.73 -16.34 14.12
N LYS A 18 -14.61 -17.33 14.25
CA LYS A 18 -14.81 -18.40 13.25
C LYS A 18 -15.24 -17.81 11.90
N GLU A 19 -16.09 -16.79 11.91
CA GLU A 19 -16.55 -16.09 10.72
C GLU A 19 -15.60 -14.98 10.23
N GLN A 20 -14.44 -14.80 10.89
CA GLN A 20 -13.45 -13.76 10.59
C GLN A 20 -14.00 -12.33 10.65
N LYS A 21 -15.06 -12.09 11.44
CA LYS A 21 -15.72 -10.78 11.62
C LYS A 21 -15.03 -9.93 12.69
N TYR A 22 -13.74 -9.67 12.52
CA TYR A 22 -12.91 -8.99 13.51
C TYR A 22 -13.32 -7.53 13.78
N SER A 23 -13.88 -6.82 12.79
CA SER A 23 -14.40 -5.46 13.00
C SER A 23 -15.54 -5.45 14.04
N ALA A 24 -16.53 -6.32 13.85
CA ALA A 24 -17.64 -6.48 14.78
C ALA A 24 -17.16 -6.98 16.16
N LEU A 25 -16.17 -7.86 16.19
CA LEU A 25 -15.56 -8.35 17.43
C LEU A 25 -14.91 -7.24 18.25
N ILE A 26 -14.08 -6.41 17.61
CA ILE A 26 -13.40 -5.29 18.28
C ILE A 26 -14.41 -4.27 18.79
N GLN A 27 -15.45 -3.95 17.99
CA GLN A 27 -16.53 -3.07 18.41
C GLN A 27 -17.30 -3.62 19.62
N LEU A 28 -17.59 -4.93 19.60
CA LEU A 28 -18.32 -5.60 20.68
C LEU A 28 -17.52 -5.57 22.00
N ILE A 29 -16.25 -5.97 21.99
CA ILE A 29 -15.40 -5.95 23.19
C ILE A 29 -15.19 -4.52 23.68
N SER A 30 -14.89 -3.58 22.77
CA SER A 30 -14.69 -2.17 23.13
C SER A 30 -15.93 -1.54 23.79
N LYS A 31 -17.14 -2.00 23.45
CA LYS A 31 -18.39 -1.49 24.02
C LYS A 31 -18.75 -2.17 25.35
N LYS A 32 -18.59 -3.49 25.45
CA LYS A 32 -19.03 -4.26 26.62
C LYS A 32 -17.96 -4.38 27.70
N GLU A 33 -16.71 -4.63 27.32
CA GLU A 33 -15.61 -4.94 28.25
C GLU A 33 -14.30 -4.29 27.78
N PRO A 34 -14.21 -2.95 27.71
CA PRO A 34 -13.07 -2.23 27.15
C PRO A 34 -11.74 -2.54 27.85
N SER A 35 -11.76 -2.83 29.15
CA SER A 35 -10.57 -3.18 29.93
C SER A 35 -9.90 -4.48 29.49
N LYS A 36 -10.64 -5.39 28.82
CA LYS A 36 -10.08 -6.63 28.27
C LYS A 36 -9.35 -6.43 26.94
N LEU A 37 -9.61 -5.31 26.24
CA LEU A 37 -9.01 -5.02 24.96
C LEU A 37 -7.71 -4.21 25.13
N LYS A 38 -6.57 -4.89 25.05
CA LYS A 38 -5.25 -4.26 25.18
C LYS A 38 -4.70 -3.85 23.82
N GLN A 39 -4.00 -2.71 23.77
CA GLN A 39 -3.29 -2.23 22.60
C GLN A 39 -1.78 -2.42 22.74
N TYR A 40 -1.10 -2.65 21.61
CA TYR A 40 0.34 -2.88 21.56
C TYR A 40 0.98 -2.08 20.43
N ASN A 41 2.26 -1.77 20.59
CA ASN A 41 3.06 -1.07 19.57
C ASN A 41 3.80 -2.01 18.61
N SER A 42 3.91 -3.29 18.98
CA SER A 42 4.60 -4.30 18.20
C SER A 42 4.06 -5.71 18.47
N ILE A 43 4.24 -6.60 17.50
CA ILE A 43 3.90 -8.02 17.61
C ILE A 43 4.95 -8.87 16.90
N LYS A 44 5.23 -10.07 17.42
CA LYS A 44 6.13 -11.04 16.79
C LYS A 44 5.32 -12.18 16.17
N ILE A 45 5.43 -12.37 14.85
CA ILE A 45 4.76 -13.42 14.08
C ILE A 45 5.83 -14.18 13.28
N LYS A 46 5.86 -15.52 13.34
CA LYS A 46 6.82 -16.37 12.59
C LYS A 46 8.28 -15.87 12.65
N ASN A 47 8.74 -15.51 13.85
CA ASN A 47 10.07 -14.95 14.14
C ASN A 47 10.35 -13.51 13.64
N GLN A 48 9.38 -12.84 13.02
CA GLN A 48 9.51 -11.47 12.56
C GLN A 48 8.74 -10.50 13.46
N ILE A 49 9.34 -9.33 13.73
CA ILE A 49 8.73 -8.29 14.56
C ILE A 49 8.11 -7.23 13.66
N PHE A 50 6.82 -7.00 13.84
CA PHE A 50 6.04 -5.96 13.17
C PHE A 50 5.75 -4.84 14.15
N ARG A 51 5.76 -3.58 13.68
CA ARG A 51 5.51 -2.38 14.48
C ARG A 51 4.40 -1.54 13.87
N LEU A 52 3.72 -0.74 14.70
CA LEU A 52 2.74 0.22 14.20
C LEU A 52 3.37 1.17 13.17
N LYS A 53 2.55 1.59 12.21
CA LYS A 53 2.88 2.44 11.05
C LYS A 53 3.81 1.81 10.02
N GLN A 54 4.27 0.58 10.25
CA GLN A 54 5.08 -0.16 9.30
C GLN A 54 4.25 -0.59 8.08
N ASP A 55 4.88 -0.52 6.91
CA ASP A 55 4.35 -1.09 5.68
C ASP A 55 4.60 -2.59 5.63
N VAL A 56 3.57 -3.35 5.28
CA VAL A 56 3.55 -4.80 5.40
C VAL A 56 2.83 -5.44 4.21
N ALA A 57 3.32 -6.61 3.81
CA ALA A 57 2.56 -7.56 3.01
C ALA A 57 1.64 -8.38 3.93
N VAL A 58 0.37 -8.48 3.56
CA VAL A 58 -0.68 -9.11 4.37
C VAL A 58 -1.52 -10.01 3.49
N CYS A 59 -1.76 -11.23 3.96
CA CYS A 59 -2.71 -12.15 3.33
C CYS A 59 -4.13 -11.74 3.71
N ALA A 60 -4.94 -11.31 2.76
CA ALA A 60 -6.33 -10.93 3.02
C ALA A 60 -7.23 -12.17 3.20
N ASN A 61 -8.53 -11.94 3.33
CA ASN A 61 -9.52 -13.01 3.56
C ASN A 61 -9.78 -13.88 2.32
N ASN A 62 -9.53 -13.35 1.12
CA ASN A 62 -9.53 -14.11 -0.13
C ASN A 62 -8.26 -14.96 -0.35
N ASN A 63 -7.31 -14.93 0.61
CA ASN A 63 -6.02 -15.60 0.59
C ASN A 63 -4.96 -15.01 -0.36
N ASP A 64 -5.27 -13.91 -1.03
CA ASP A 64 -4.27 -13.17 -1.81
C ASP A 64 -3.43 -12.27 -0.89
N VAL A 65 -2.22 -11.94 -1.36
CA VAL A 65 -1.29 -11.07 -0.62
C VAL A 65 -1.36 -9.66 -1.17
N TYR A 66 -1.64 -8.70 -0.29
CA TYR A 66 -1.73 -7.28 -0.61
C TYR A 66 -0.79 -6.47 0.27
N SER A 67 -0.52 -5.24 -0.16
CA SER A 67 0.25 -4.28 0.60
C SER A 67 -0.68 -3.46 1.50
N GLY A 68 -0.27 -3.23 2.74
CA GLY A 68 -0.98 -2.34 3.64
C GLY A 68 -0.07 -1.73 4.71
N LYS A 69 -0.61 -0.79 5.47
CA LYS A 69 0.04 -0.20 6.63
C LYS A 69 -0.58 -0.76 7.90
N LEU A 70 0.25 -1.26 8.81
CA LEU A 70 -0.20 -1.76 10.11
C LEU A 70 -0.52 -0.58 11.03
N ILE A 71 -1.80 -0.28 11.26
CA ILE A 71 -2.21 0.93 12.00
C ILE A 71 -2.61 0.66 13.45
N LYS A 72 -3.10 -0.55 13.79
CA LYS A 72 -3.39 -0.94 15.18
C LYS A 72 -3.06 -2.41 15.45
N ILE A 73 -2.66 -2.70 16.67
CA ILE A 73 -2.50 -4.06 17.20
C ILE A 73 -3.29 -4.13 18.50
N TYR A 74 -4.28 -5.01 18.52
CA TYR A 74 -5.08 -5.34 19.68
C TYR A 74 -4.80 -6.77 20.13
N SER A 75 -4.95 -7.03 21.42
CA SER A 75 -5.12 -8.38 21.93
C SER A 75 -6.11 -8.39 23.08
N PHE A 76 -6.92 -9.43 23.12
CA PHE A 76 -7.74 -9.79 24.26
C PHE A 76 -7.46 -11.26 24.61
N LYS A 77 -7.89 -11.69 25.79
CA LYS A 77 -7.80 -13.09 26.19
C LYS A 77 -9.13 -13.79 25.93
N ASP A 78 -9.07 -14.99 25.37
CA ASP A 78 -10.24 -15.88 25.29
C ASP A 78 -10.51 -16.58 26.63
N GLN A 79 -11.49 -17.48 26.64
CA GLN A 79 -11.88 -18.27 27.82
C GLN A 79 -10.77 -19.17 28.37
N ASN A 80 -9.77 -19.52 27.55
CA ASN A 80 -8.63 -20.33 27.95
C ASN A 80 -7.45 -19.47 28.40
N GLU A 81 -7.68 -18.17 28.66
CA GLU A 81 -6.64 -17.17 28.95
C GLU A 81 -5.61 -17.01 27.82
N GLN A 82 -5.92 -17.51 26.61
CA GLN A 82 -5.05 -17.43 25.45
C GLN A 82 -5.24 -16.08 24.75
N HIS A 83 -4.12 -15.49 24.34
CA HIS A 83 -4.14 -14.24 23.60
C HIS A 83 -4.67 -14.43 22.18
N VAL A 84 -5.66 -13.63 21.82
CA VAL A 84 -6.18 -13.50 20.46
C VAL A 84 -5.71 -12.16 19.89
N PRO A 85 -4.67 -12.14 19.05
CA PRO A 85 -4.15 -10.91 18.46
C PRO A 85 -4.93 -10.53 17.20
N VAL A 86 -5.40 -9.29 17.15
CA VAL A 86 -6.15 -8.71 16.03
C VAL A 86 -5.44 -7.45 15.57
N ILE A 87 -5.22 -7.31 14.27
CA ILE A 87 -4.57 -6.15 13.66
C ILE A 87 -5.58 -5.34 12.88
N GLN A 88 -5.32 -4.04 12.73
CA GLN A 88 -6.00 -3.20 11.77
C GLN A 88 -5.01 -2.79 10.69
N ILE A 89 -5.35 -3.10 9.44
CA ILE A 89 -4.56 -2.76 8.25
C ILE A 89 -5.27 -1.63 7.52
N GLN A 90 -4.51 -0.64 7.06
CA GLN A 90 -4.93 0.34 6.07
C GLN A 90 -4.37 -0.08 4.71
N TRP A 91 -5.25 -0.39 3.76
CA TRP A 91 -4.85 -1.02 2.50
C TRP A 91 -4.23 -0.02 1.52
N TYR A 92 -3.19 -0.48 0.83
CA TYR A 92 -2.73 0.13 -0.41
C TYR A 92 -3.46 -0.48 -1.60
N TYR A 93 -3.67 0.34 -2.63
CA TYR A 93 -4.20 -0.09 -3.91
C TYR A 93 -3.11 -0.05 -4.97
N THR A 94 -3.29 -0.79 -6.05
CA THR A 94 -2.31 -0.92 -7.12
C THR A 94 -2.86 -0.38 -8.44
N LYS A 95 -2.01 -0.38 -9.46
CA LYS A 95 -2.36 -0.07 -10.85
C LYS A 95 -3.62 -0.81 -11.32
N GLN A 96 -3.80 -2.08 -10.94
CA GLN A 96 -4.93 -2.90 -11.41
C GLN A 96 -6.28 -2.42 -10.88
N ASP A 97 -6.28 -1.70 -9.76
CA ASP A 97 -7.51 -1.20 -9.14
C ASP A 97 -7.99 0.14 -9.70
N LEU A 98 -7.14 0.82 -10.47
CA LEU A 98 -7.40 2.19 -10.91
C LEU A 98 -8.43 2.25 -12.03
N ASN A 99 -9.36 3.18 -11.90
CA ASN A 99 -10.29 3.55 -12.96
C ASN A 99 -9.72 4.74 -13.75
N LEU A 100 -8.83 4.46 -14.70
CA LEU A 100 -8.18 5.45 -15.54
C LEU A 100 -8.35 5.14 -17.03
N ASP A 101 -8.33 6.20 -17.85
CA ASP A 101 -8.20 6.06 -19.30
C ASP A 101 -6.94 5.24 -19.63
N LYS A 102 -7.07 4.27 -20.54
CA LYS A 102 -5.99 3.37 -20.97
C LYS A 102 -4.72 4.11 -21.35
N LYS A 103 -4.81 5.33 -21.90
CA LYS A 103 -3.63 6.14 -22.26
C LYS A 103 -2.74 6.50 -21.06
N PHE A 104 -3.33 6.60 -19.85
CA PHE A 104 -2.59 6.90 -18.63
C PHE A 104 -2.01 5.65 -17.96
N MET A 105 -2.56 4.47 -18.23
CA MET A 105 -2.15 3.23 -17.58
C MET A 105 -0.67 2.90 -17.80
N LYS A 106 -0.08 3.29 -18.94
CA LYS A 106 1.37 3.10 -19.16
C LYS A 106 2.25 3.99 -18.28
N TYR A 107 1.71 5.08 -17.72
CA TYR A 107 2.45 6.01 -16.85
C TYR A 107 2.29 5.72 -15.35
N ILE A 108 1.62 4.62 -15.01
CA ILE A 108 1.53 4.09 -13.65
C ILE A 108 2.47 2.89 -13.54
N SER A 109 3.42 2.93 -12.59
CA SER A 109 4.35 1.82 -12.39
C SER A 109 3.64 0.61 -11.77
N ILE A 110 4.16 -0.59 -12.00
CA ILE A 110 3.73 -1.79 -11.26
C ILE A 110 4.20 -1.78 -9.80
N LYS A 111 5.19 -0.94 -9.46
CA LYS A 111 5.72 -0.73 -8.11
C LYS A 111 5.08 0.46 -7.40
N GLU A 112 4.11 1.12 -8.04
CA GLU A 112 3.37 2.25 -7.48
C GLU A 112 2.17 1.75 -6.66
N LEU A 113 2.15 2.15 -5.39
CA LEU A 113 1.05 1.91 -4.46
C LEU A 113 0.30 3.21 -4.18
N PHE A 114 -1.01 3.10 -3.96
CA PHE A 114 -1.89 4.25 -3.68
C PHE A 114 -2.44 4.17 -2.27
N PHE A 115 -2.20 5.20 -1.46
CA PHE A 115 -2.76 5.28 -0.11
C PHE A 115 -4.28 5.35 -0.16
N SER A 116 -4.98 4.57 0.66
CA SER A 116 -6.43 4.63 0.74
C SER A 116 -6.91 4.88 2.16
N THR A 117 -8.19 5.21 2.33
CA THR A 117 -8.86 5.22 3.63
C THR A 117 -9.47 3.86 3.99
N HIS A 118 -9.27 2.83 3.17
CA HIS A 118 -9.84 1.51 3.41
C HIS A 118 -9.09 0.85 4.56
N VAL A 119 -9.81 0.57 5.64
CA VAL A 119 -9.28 -0.14 6.80
C VAL A 119 -10.04 -1.43 7.04
N GLU A 120 -9.31 -2.47 7.44
CA GLU A 120 -9.88 -3.77 7.76
C GLU A 120 -9.22 -4.34 9.02
N PHE A 121 -10.01 -5.05 9.82
CA PHE A 121 -9.50 -5.82 10.95
C PHE A 121 -9.29 -7.27 10.55
N LEU A 122 -8.13 -7.81 10.88
CA LEU A 122 -7.71 -9.18 10.54
C LEU A 122 -7.08 -9.88 11.76
N ALA A 123 -7.01 -11.20 11.70
CA ALA A 123 -6.16 -11.96 12.62
C ALA A 123 -4.68 -11.61 12.38
N ALA A 124 -3.89 -11.50 13.46
CA ALA A 124 -2.49 -11.09 13.31
C ALA A 124 -1.60 -12.08 12.55
N ASN A 125 -1.99 -13.36 12.46
CA ASN A 125 -1.29 -14.38 11.68
C ASN A 125 -1.33 -14.13 10.16
N LYS A 126 -2.15 -13.17 9.70
CA LYS A 126 -2.21 -12.74 8.29
C LYS A 126 -1.02 -11.88 7.86
N LEU A 127 -0.25 -11.31 8.79
CA LEU A 127 1.02 -10.63 8.48
C LEU A 127 2.02 -11.60 7.85
N GLN A 128 2.59 -11.23 6.70
CA GLN A 128 3.57 -12.05 5.99
C GLN A 128 4.98 -11.52 6.14
N SER A 129 5.22 -10.28 5.70
CA SER A 129 6.55 -9.66 5.69
C SER A 129 6.45 -8.12 5.72
N PRO A 130 7.50 -7.42 6.16
CA PRO A 130 7.63 -5.99 5.96
C PRO A 130 7.90 -5.68 4.49
N ILE A 131 7.42 -4.53 4.06
CA ILE A 131 7.77 -3.89 2.78
C ILE A 131 8.20 -2.46 3.05
N GLU A 132 8.76 -1.80 2.04
CA GLU A 132 9.14 -0.40 2.11
C GLU A 132 8.34 0.39 1.06
N VAL A 133 7.63 1.43 1.50
CA VAL A 133 6.91 2.34 0.61
C VAL A 133 7.50 3.74 0.80
N MET A 134 8.23 4.20 -0.21
CA MET A 134 8.90 5.51 -0.18
C MET A 134 8.23 6.52 -1.12
N SER A 135 8.71 7.76 -1.12
CA SER A 135 8.27 8.76 -2.10
C SER A 135 8.80 8.42 -3.50
N PHE A 136 8.14 8.97 -4.53
CA PHE A 136 8.60 8.85 -5.92
C PHE A 136 10.06 9.26 -6.08
N ASP A 137 10.44 10.43 -5.55
CA ASP A 137 11.80 10.97 -5.70
C ASP A 137 12.85 10.03 -5.08
N GLN A 138 12.59 9.53 -3.87
CA GLN A 138 13.47 8.56 -3.21
C GLN A 138 13.60 7.27 -4.02
N TYR A 139 12.51 6.79 -4.59
CA TYR A 139 12.50 5.56 -5.37
C TYR A 139 13.30 5.70 -6.67
N THR A 140 13.16 6.83 -7.37
CA THR A 140 13.90 7.09 -8.62
C THR A 140 15.41 7.26 -8.42
N GLN A 141 15.87 7.43 -7.18
CA GLN A 141 17.30 7.54 -6.83
C GLN A 141 17.94 6.20 -6.44
N LEU A 142 17.18 5.10 -6.42
CA LEU A 142 17.71 3.78 -6.08
C LEU A 142 18.57 3.22 -7.21
N GLU A 143 19.78 2.76 -6.86
CA GLU A 143 20.65 2.01 -7.78
C GLU A 143 20.08 0.61 -8.08
N TYR A 144 19.44 -0.01 -7.08
CA TYR A 144 18.83 -1.34 -7.18
C TYR A 144 17.47 -1.38 -6.47
N VAL A 145 16.48 -1.91 -7.18
CA VAL A 145 15.11 -2.06 -6.67
C VAL A 145 14.88 -3.51 -6.25
N GLU A 146 14.79 -3.72 -4.94
CA GLU A 146 14.38 -4.99 -4.35
C GLU A 146 12.88 -5.27 -4.55
N GLU A 147 12.48 -6.54 -4.48
CA GLU A 147 11.08 -6.94 -4.65
C GLU A 147 10.13 -6.28 -3.64
N THR A 148 10.62 -6.05 -2.42
CA THR A 148 9.88 -5.47 -1.29
C THR A 148 9.87 -3.94 -1.26
N LYS A 149 10.50 -3.28 -2.24
CA LYS A 149 10.52 -1.82 -2.37
C LYS A 149 9.47 -1.34 -3.36
N PHE A 150 8.64 -0.42 -2.87
CA PHE A 150 7.55 0.22 -3.59
C PHE A 150 7.63 1.73 -3.38
N PHE A 151 6.83 2.47 -4.13
CA PHE A 151 6.70 3.90 -3.92
C PHE A 151 5.25 4.36 -4.03
N SER A 152 5.00 5.58 -3.57
CA SER A 152 3.72 6.24 -3.73
C SER A 152 3.91 7.73 -3.99
N ARG A 153 3.04 8.30 -4.82
CA ARG A 153 2.92 9.75 -5.06
C ARG A 153 1.50 10.27 -4.93
N ALA A 154 0.54 9.40 -4.65
CA ALA A 154 -0.87 9.77 -4.58
C ALA A 154 -1.65 8.83 -3.64
N ALA A 155 -2.74 9.37 -3.10
CA ALA A 155 -3.80 8.57 -2.52
C ALA A 155 -4.76 8.10 -3.61
N ILE A 156 -5.71 7.22 -3.29
CA ILE A 156 -6.84 6.84 -4.14
C ILE A 156 -8.16 7.30 -3.51
N ASP A 157 -9.04 7.88 -4.33
CA ASP A 157 -10.44 8.06 -3.96
C ASP A 157 -11.20 6.76 -4.18
N LEU A 158 -11.58 6.09 -3.10
CA LEU A 158 -12.27 4.79 -3.14
C LEU A 158 -13.65 4.82 -3.79
N LYS A 159 -14.27 5.99 -3.97
CA LYS A 159 -15.57 6.09 -4.66
C LYS A 159 -15.39 6.05 -6.17
N THR A 160 -14.37 6.73 -6.67
CA THR A 160 -14.13 6.89 -8.11
C THR A 160 -13.06 5.96 -8.63
N MET A 161 -12.23 5.40 -7.75
CA MET A 161 -11.01 4.64 -8.00
C MET A 161 -9.98 5.43 -8.81
N VAL A 162 -9.97 6.76 -8.64
CA VAL A 162 -9.03 7.68 -9.31
C VAL A 162 -7.99 8.16 -8.29
N PRO A 163 -6.70 8.26 -8.66
CA PRO A 163 -5.68 8.84 -7.80
C PRO A 163 -5.95 10.32 -7.44
N MET A 164 -5.49 10.72 -6.26
CA MET A 164 -5.55 12.09 -5.75
C MET A 164 -4.15 12.55 -5.28
N PRO A 165 -3.58 13.62 -5.86
CA PRO A 165 -4.12 14.41 -6.98
C PRO A 165 -4.27 13.58 -8.27
N LYS A 166 -5.10 14.03 -9.22
CA LYS A 166 -5.34 13.27 -10.45
C LYS A 166 -4.04 13.17 -11.25
N VAL A 167 -3.90 12.10 -12.03
CA VAL A 167 -2.74 11.85 -12.90
C VAL A 167 -2.42 13.05 -13.82
N THR A 168 -3.44 13.78 -14.26
CA THR A 168 -3.30 14.98 -15.10
C THR A 168 -2.63 16.17 -14.41
N GLU A 169 -2.57 16.16 -13.08
CA GLU A 169 -2.01 17.20 -12.22
C GLU A 169 -0.60 16.86 -11.74
N TRP A 170 -0.12 15.64 -12.01
CA TRP A 170 1.23 15.23 -11.64
C TRP A 170 2.30 15.95 -12.48
N PRO A 171 3.54 16.05 -11.97
CA PRO A 171 4.67 16.55 -12.74
C PRO A 171 4.81 15.81 -14.06
N LYS A 172 4.95 16.57 -15.15
CA LYS A 172 5.06 16.06 -16.52
C LYS A 172 6.44 16.37 -17.06
N SER A 173 6.97 15.46 -17.86
CA SER A 173 8.16 15.70 -18.67
C SER A 173 7.94 15.18 -20.09
N CYS A 174 8.98 15.27 -20.92
CA CYS A 174 9.01 14.79 -22.30
C CYS A 174 8.07 15.60 -23.23
N VAL A 175 8.28 15.45 -24.54
CA VAL A 175 7.43 16.07 -25.58
C VAL A 175 5.97 15.61 -25.49
N CYS A 176 5.71 14.42 -24.96
CA CYS A 176 4.35 13.89 -24.78
C CYS A 176 3.59 14.51 -23.59
N ARG A 177 4.27 15.27 -22.71
CA ARG A 177 3.70 15.92 -21.52
C ARG A 177 2.87 14.97 -20.64
N MET A 178 3.46 13.81 -20.36
CA MET A 178 2.87 12.78 -19.50
C MET A 178 3.67 12.62 -18.22
N PRO A 179 3.06 12.10 -17.13
CA PRO A 179 3.79 11.84 -15.90
C PRO A 179 4.87 10.79 -16.08
N GLN A 180 5.93 10.90 -15.29
CA GLN A 180 7.03 9.95 -15.31
C GLN A 180 6.59 8.59 -14.78
N ASN A 181 7.12 7.52 -15.40
CA ASN A 181 7.01 6.16 -14.90
C ASN A 181 8.43 5.57 -14.83
N PRO A 182 8.92 5.18 -13.64
CA PRO A 182 10.26 4.60 -13.48
C PRO A 182 10.46 3.29 -14.23
N ASP A 183 9.37 2.61 -14.62
CA ASP A 183 9.43 1.38 -15.42
C ASP A 183 9.77 1.66 -16.90
N ILE A 184 9.72 2.93 -17.35
CA ILE A 184 9.96 3.32 -18.74
C ILE A 184 11.35 3.95 -18.86
N GLN A 185 12.14 3.48 -19.82
CA GLN A 185 13.46 4.05 -20.09
C GLN A 185 13.35 5.50 -20.60
N MET A 186 14.17 6.37 -20.01
CA MET A 186 14.23 7.78 -20.34
C MET A 186 15.68 8.26 -20.43
N ILE A 187 15.90 9.33 -21.18
CA ILE A 187 17.18 10.02 -21.30
C ILE A 187 17.02 11.49 -20.90
N GLN A 188 17.99 12.05 -20.19
CA GLN A 188 17.97 13.44 -19.73
C GLN A 188 18.69 14.34 -20.74
N CYS A 189 18.10 15.48 -21.07
CA CYS A 189 18.77 16.51 -21.87
C CYS A 189 19.77 17.29 -21.02
N GLU A 190 21.02 17.42 -21.46
CA GLU A 190 22.05 18.15 -20.73
C GLU A 190 21.81 19.65 -20.66
N THR A 191 21.14 20.21 -21.68
CA THR A 191 20.92 21.66 -21.78
C THR A 191 19.79 22.12 -20.85
N CYS A 192 18.67 21.40 -20.82
CA CYS A 192 17.48 21.81 -20.07
C CYS A 192 17.18 20.96 -18.83
N GLY A 193 17.86 19.83 -18.64
CA GLY A 193 17.65 18.90 -17.53
C GLY A 193 16.34 18.10 -17.57
N GLU A 194 15.50 18.27 -18.61
CA GLU A 194 14.24 17.54 -18.76
C GLU A 194 14.47 16.10 -19.24
N TRP A 195 13.60 15.18 -18.79
CA TRP A 195 13.64 13.76 -19.13
C TRP A 195 12.68 13.41 -20.28
N PHE A 196 13.18 12.63 -21.24
CA PHE A 196 12.47 12.22 -22.45
C PHE A 196 12.39 10.69 -22.55
N HIS A 197 11.21 10.14 -22.83
CA HIS A 197 11.07 8.73 -23.17
C HIS A 197 11.84 8.45 -24.47
N LEU A 198 12.63 7.38 -24.51
CA LEU A 198 13.45 7.03 -25.68
C LEU A 198 12.60 6.96 -26.96
N ASP A 199 11.44 6.29 -26.90
CA ASP A 199 10.48 6.20 -28.01
C ASP A 199 9.99 7.57 -28.52
N CYS A 200 9.77 8.53 -27.61
CA CYS A 200 9.25 9.85 -27.98
C CYS A 200 10.28 10.71 -28.74
N VAL A 201 11.56 10.35 -28.67
CA VAL A 201 12.66 11.03 -29.35
C VAL A 201 13.39 10.12 -30.33
N ASN A 202 12.76 8.98 -30.70
CA ASN A 202 13.24 8.00 -31.67
C ASN A 202 14.65 7.47 -31.38
N ILE A 203 14.97 7.23 -30.11
CA ILE A 203 16.20 6.57 -29.68
C ILE A 203 15.88 5.15 -29.27
N LYS A 204 16.69 4.18 -29.70
CA LYS A 204 16.56 2.79 -29.22
C LYS A 204 17.31 2.60 -27.90
N SER A 205 16.89 1.62 -27.11
CA SER A 205 17.52 1.31 -25.82
C SER A 205 19.03 1.07 -25.94
N GLU A 206 19.46 0.34 -26.98
CA GLU A 206 20.88 0.04 -27.21
C GLU A 206 21.69 1.27 -27.63
N GLU A 207 21.05 2.21 -28.33
CA GLU A 207 21.66 3.48 -28.73
C GLU A 207 21.81 4.40 -27.52
N ALA A 208 20.82 4.42 -26.63
CA ALA A 208 20.82 5.26 -25.42
C ALA A 208 22.02 5.00 -24.50
N GLU A 209 22.46 3.73 -24.38
CA GLU A 209 23.62 3.35 -23.56
C GLU A 209 24.94 3.95 -24.06
N GLN A 210 25.01 4.33 -25.34
CA GLN A 210 26.21 4.88 -25.98
C GLN A 210 26.18 6.41 -26.05
N ILE A 211 25.08 7.05 -25.66
CA ILE A 211 24.94 8.51 -25.70
C ILE A 211 25.48 9.08 -24.39
N GLU A 212 26.68 9.67 -24.44
CA GLU A 212 27.26 10.39 -23.30
C GLU A 212 26.48 11.69 -23.03
N ASN A 213 26.16 12.43 -24.09
CA ASN A 213 25.68 13.81 -24.02
C ASN A 213 24.43 13.98 -24.91
N TYR A 214 23.24 13.96 -24.33
CA TYR A 214 21.99 14.09 -25.07
C TYR A 214 21.45 15.53 -25.12
N LYS A 215 21.09 16.00 -26.32
CA LYS A 215 20.35 17.24 -26.54
C LYS A 215 18.98 16.96 -27.16
N CYS A 216 17.93 17.38 -26.46
CA CYS A 216 16.56 17.22 -26.94
C CYS A 216 16.27 18.11 -28.16
N PRO A 217 15.21 17.80 -28.96
CA PRO A 217 14.89 18.58 -30.16
C PRO A 217 14.65 20.08 -29.93
N GLY A 218 14.28 20.48 -28.71
CA GLY A 218 14.08 21.90 -28.36
C GLY A 218 15.36 22.64 -27.96
N CYS A 219 16.48 21.94 -27.80
CA CYS A 219 17.78 22.50 -27.39
C CYS A 219 18.90 22.24 -28.41
N GLN A 220 18.55 21.66 -29.56
CA GLN A 220 19.44 21.53 -30.71
C GLN A 220 19.58 22.87 -31.44
#